data_AF-A0A0R3SBH2-F1
#
_entry.id   AF-A0A0R3SBH2-F1
#
_cell.length_a   1.000
_cell.length_b   1.000
_cell.length_c   1.000
_cell.angle_alpha   90.00
_cell.angle_beta   90.00
_cell.angle_gamma   90.00
#
_symmetry.space_group_name_H-M   'P 1'
#
loop_
_entity.id
_entity.type
_entity.pdbx_description
1 polymer ?
#
loop_
_entity_poly.entity_id
_entity_poly.type
_entity_poly.pdbx_seq_one_letter_code
_entity_poly.pdbx_strand_id
1 'polypeptide(L)'
;MTIGGDEDVKQHGCVRCKENVEAARRQATEEQQRHLAELEARLSAEHAAALSAVVERERQAAREQLEAAEARFNDTLVQTKRRQWCRNCLKEAIYHCCWNTSYCSINCQQTHWHKEHKRQCRRKR
;
A
#
# COMPACT_ATOMS: atom_id res chain seq x y z
N MET A 1 -60.61 -75.76 7.32
CA MET A 1 -59.76 -75.20 8.40
C MET A 1 -58.33 -75.29 7.87
N THR A 2 -57.58 -74.25 7.55
CA THR A 2 -57.57 -72.84 7.98
C THR A 2 -56.82 -72.00 6.93
N ILE A 3 -57.45 -70.91 6.49
CA ILE A 3 -56.91 -69.55 6.39
C ILE A 3 -55.54 -69.42 5.69
N GLY A 4 -55.57 -69.17 4.39
CA GLY A 4 -54.58 -68.33 3.73
C GLY A 4 -55.06 -66.88 3.81
N GLY A 5 -54.27 -66.01 4.40
CA GLY A 5 -54.61 -64.60 4.58
C GLY A 5 -53.37 -63.75 4.82
N ASP A 6 -53.11 -62.88 3.86
CA ASP A 6 -52.51 -61.55 4.01
C ASP A 6 -51.04 -61.44 4.46
N GLU A 7 -50.13 -61.91 3.60
CA GLU A 7 -48.81 -61.28 3.45
C GLU A 7 -48.79 -60.36 2.23
N ASP A 8 -49.55 -59.26 2.25
CA ASP A 8 -49.44 -58.24 1.19
C ASP A 8 -49.71 -56.82 1.72
N VAL A 9 -48.91 -56.40 2.71
CA VAL A 9 -48.77 -54.99 3.09
C VAL A 9 -47.34 -54.54 2.78
N LYS A 10 -46.91 -54.66 1.53
CA LYS A 10 -45.70 -53.99 1.06
C LYS A 10 -45.96 -53.40 -0.32
N GLN A 11 -45.58 -52.12 -0.47
CA GLN A 11 -45.38 -51.44 -1.75
C GLN A 11 -46.59 -50.78 -2.45
N HIS A 12 -47.49 -50.08 -1.75
CA HIS A 12 -48.21 -48.96 -2.39
C HIS A 12 -47.77 -47.64 -1.76
N GLY A 13 -46.65 -47.10 -2.26
CA GLY A 13 -46.22 -45.75 -1.93
C GLY A 13 -47.26 -44.76 -2.44
N CYS A 14 -47.96 -44.08 -1.54
CA CYS A 14 -48.92 -43.03 -1.90
C CYS A 14 -48.21 -41.98 -2.76
N VAL A 15 -48.67 -41.76 -4.00
CA VAL A 15 -48.10 -40.80 -4.96
C VAL A 15 -48.02 -39.40 -4.33
N ARG A 16 -49.06 -39.01 -3.58
CA ARG A 16 -49.11 -37.76 -2.82
C ARG A 16 -48.00 -37.66 -1.75
N CYS A 17 -47.62 -38.78 -1.13
CA CYS A 17 -46.51 -38.80 -0.18
C CYS A 17 -45.15 -38.62 -0.88
N LYS A 18 -44.96 -39.18 -2.08
CA LYS A 18 -43.76 -38.93 -2.89
C LYS A 18 -43.66 -37.48 -3.33
N GLU A 19 -44.74 -36.91 -3.87
CA GLU A 19 -44.81 -35.50 -4.29
C GLU A 19 -44.54 -34.54 -3.13
N ASN A 20 -45.09 -34.82 -1.93
CA ASN A 20 -44.84 -34.01 -0.74
C ASN A 20 -43.37 -34.05 -0.30
N VAL A 21 -42.72 -35.23 -0.36
CA VAL A 21 -41.30 -35.38 -0.01
C VAL A 21 -40.41 -34.66 -1.02
N GLU A 22 -40.74 -34.74 -2.32
CA GLU A 22 -40.01 -34.01 -3.37
C GLU A 22 -40.20 -32.49 -3.24
N ALA A 23 -41.41 -32.03 -2.93
CA ALA A 23 -41.71 -30.62 -2.68
C ALA A 23 -40.94 -30.10 -1.45
N ALA A 24 -40.94 -30.85 -0.34
CA ALA A 24 -40.18 -30.51 0.86
C ALA A 24 -38.66 -30.45 0.57
N ARG A 25 -38.14 -31.38 -0.24
CA ARG A 25 -36.73 -31.36 -0.66
C ARG A 25 -36.40 -30.14 -1.53
N ARG A 26 -37.28 -29.75 -2.46
CA ARG A 26 -37.11 -28.54 -3.28
C ARG A 26 -37.12 -27.28 -2.42
N GLN A 27 -38.07 -27.17 -1.49
CA GLN A 27 -38.15 -26.07 -0.53
C GLN A 27 -36.87 -25.97 0.31
N ALA A 28 -36.39 -27.09 0.85
CA ALA A 28 -35.13 -27.12 1.62
C ALA A 28 -33.92 -26.69 0.77
N THR A 29 -33.84 -27.11 -0.50
CA THR A 29 -32.74 -26.67 -1.39
C THR A 29 -32.83 -25.19 -1.74
N GLU A 30 -34.03 -24.66 -1.97
CA GLU A 30 -34.24 -23.24 -2.27
C GLU A 30 -33.91 -22.38 -1.04
N GLU A 31 -34.32 -22.81 0.15
CA GLU A 31 -33.99 -22.14 1.40
C GLU A 31 -32.48 -22.17 1.67
N GLN A 32 -31.82 -23.32 1.46
CA GLN A 32 -30.37 -23.41 1.56
C GLN A 32 -29.67 -22.50 0.54
N GLN A 33 -30.14 -22.44 -0.71
CA GLN A 33 -29.59 -21.55 -1.74
C GLN A 33 -29.76 -20.08 -1.36
N ARG A 34 -30.91 -19.68 -0.81
CA ARG A 34 -31.15 -18.31 -0.32
C ARG A 34 -30.20 -17.94 0.81
N HIS A 35 -30.03 -18.83 1.79
CA HIS A 35 -29.08 -18.60 2.89
C HIS A 35 -27.63 -18.48 2.41
N LEU A 36 -27.21 -19.33 1.47
CA LEU A 36 -25.86 -19.23 0.89
C LEU A 36 -25.67 -17.91 0.14
N ALA A 37 -26.65 -17.48 -0.66
CA ALA A 37 -26.60 -16.21 -1.37
C ALA A 37 -26.53 -15.01 -0.42
N GLU A 38 -27.28 -15.05 0.69
CA GLU A 38 -27.26 -14.00 1.72
C GLU A 38 -25.90 -13.94 2.43
N LEU A 39 -25.34 -15.09 2.79
CA LEU A 39 -24.00 -15.18 3.39
C LEU A 39 -22.92 -14.67 2.43
N GLU A 40 -22.99 -15.05 1.16
CA GLU A 40 -22.05 -14.60 0.14
C GLU A 40 -22.13 -13.09 -0.06
N ALA A 41 -23.34 -12.53 -0.16
CA ALA A 41 -23.54 -11.08 -0.28
C ALA A 41 -22.97 -10.33 0.94
N ARG A 42 -23.21 -10.85 2.16
CA ARG A 42 -22.68 -10.27 3.39
C ARG A 42 -21.16 -10.30 3.42
N LEU A 43 -20.56 -11.46 3.15
CA LEU A 43 -19.09 -11.62 3.14
C LEU A 43 -18.43 -10.74 2.07
N SER A 44 -19.05 -10.64 0.89
CA SER A 44 -18.56 -9.78 -0.19
C SER A 44 -18.57 -8.30 0.21
N ALA A 45 -19.66 -7.83 0.84
CA ALA A 45 -19.76 -6.47 1.35
C ALA A 45 -18.74 -6.18 2.46
N GLU A 46 -18.60 -7.09 3.42
CA GLU A 46 -17.61 -6.97 4.51
C GLU A 46 -16.18 -6.94 3.97
N HIS A 47 -15.85 -7.81 3.02
CA HIS A 47 -14.54 -7.86 2.39
C HIS A 47 -14.25 -6.58 1.58
N ALA A 48 -15.22 -6.07 0.82
CA ALA A 48 -15.08 -4.82 0.08
C ALA A 48 -14.84 -3.62 1.02
N ALA A 49 -15.57 -3.55 2.13
CA ALA A 49 -15.39 -2.52 3.14
C ALA A 49 -14.01 -2.62 3.81
N ALA A 50 -13.57 -3.82 4.17
CA ALA A 50 -12.27 -4.06 4.78
C ALA A 50 -11.11 -3.66 3.84
N LEU A 51 -11.18 -4.06 2.56
CA LEU A 51 -10.19 -3.66 1.55
C LEU A 51 -10.15 -2.15 1.36
N SER A 52 -11.31 -1.49 1.26
CA SER A 52 -11.35 -0.03 1.12
C SER A 52 -10.73 0.67 2.33
N ALA A 53 -11.01 0.20 3.55
CA ALA A 53 -10.44 0.77 4.77
C ALA A 53 -8.91 0.62 4.82
N VAL A 54 -8.39 -0.55 4.41
CA VAL A 54 -6.94 -0.77 4.31
C VAL A 54 -6.32 0.15 3.27
N VAL A 55 -6.90 0.25 2.08
CA VAL A 55 -6.38 1.12 1.00
C VAL A 55 -6.33 2.58 1.44
N GLU A 56 -7.39 3.09 2.09
CA GLU A 56 -7.40 4.47 2.56
C GLU A 56 -6.39 4.71 3.68
N ARG A 57 -6.20 3.75 4.60
CA ARG A 57 -5.16 3.82 5.63
C ARG A 57 -3.76 3.89 5.02
N GLU A 58 -3.46 3.01 4.07
CA GLU A 58 -2.15 2.99 3.42
C GLU A 58 -1.91 4.25 2.58
N ARG A 59 -2.95 4.78 1.91
CA ARG A 59 -2.89 6.07 1.21
C ARG A 59 -2.59 7.22 2.16
N GLN A 60 -3.24 7.26 3.31
CA GLN A 60 -3.00 8.29 4.31
C GLN A 60 -1.58 8.20 4.88
N ALA A 61 -1.12 7.00 5.24
CA ALA A 61 0.25 6.78 5.69
C ALA A 61 1.29 7.21 4.64
N ALA A 62 1.05 6.91 3.36
CA ALA A 62 1.93 7.32 2.27
C ALA A 62 1.98 8.86 2.11
N ARG A 63 0.85 9.55 2.27
CA ARG A 63 0.80 11.03 2.25
C ARG A 63 1.60 11.63 3.38
N GLU A 64 1.40 11.15 4.61
CA GLU A 64 2.14 11.63 5.78
C GLU A 64 3.65 11.38 5.65
N GLN A 65 4.06 10.25 5.08
CA GLN A 65 5.46 9.97 4.80
C GLN A 65 6.06 10.93 3.77
N LEU A 66 5.31 11.25 2.71
CA LEU A 66 5.72 12.21 1.69
C LEU A 66 5.87 13.61 2.27
N GLU A 67 4.86 14.10 2.99
CA GLU A 67 4.89 15.41 3.65
C GLU A 67 6.06 15.52 4.63
N ALA A 68 6.31 14.47 5.44
CA ALA A 68 7.45 14.45 6.34
C ALA A 68 8.80 14.44 5.61
N ALA A 69 8.89 13.77 4.45
CA ALA A 69 10.09 13.79 3.61
C ALA A 69 10.34 15.17 2.99
N GLU A 70 9.30 15.82 2.49
CA GLU A 70 9.38 17.18 1.96
C GLU A 70 9.80 18.19 3.04
N ALA A 71 9.25 18.08 4.24
CA ALA A 71 9.64 18.93 5.37
C ALA A 71 11.13 18.78 5.72
N ARG A 72 11.63 17.53 5.81
CA ARG A 72 13.06 17.26 6.06
C ARG A 72 13.97 17.78 4.94
N PHE A 73 13.52 17.63 3.69
CA PHE A 73 14.27 18.14 2.54
C PHE A 73 14.34 19.67 2.55
N ASN A 74 13.23 20.34 2.84
CA ASN A 74 13.17 21.81 2.92
C ASN A 74 14.07 22.34 4.05
N ASP A 75 14.09 21.70 5.21
CA ASP A 75 15.01 22.06 6.30
C ASP A 75 16.48 21.91 5.86
N THR A 76 16.82 20.78 5.23
CA THR A 76 18.17 20.55 4.69
C THR A 76 18.57 21.61 3.65
N LEU A 77 17.63 22.02 2.78
CA LEU A 77 17.85 23.09 1.80
C LEU A 77 18.13 24.43 2.48
N VAL A 78 17.36 24.80 3.49
CA VAL A 78 17.55 26.05 4.25
C VAL A 78 18.91 26.05 4.93
N GLN A 79 19.26 24.96 5.61
CA GLN A 79 20.59 24.80 6.23
C GLN A 79 21.72 24.87 5.20
N THR A 80 21.50 24.27 4.03
CA THR A 80 22.47 24.31 2.93
C THR A 80 22.71 25.74 2.46
N LYS A 81 21.63 26.51 2.22
CA LYS A 81 21.72 27.91 1.75
C LYS A 81 22.36 28.87 2.76
N ARG A 82 22.38 28.52 4.06
CA ARG A 82 22.96 29.34 5.14
C ARG A 82 24.48 29.14 5.34
N ARG A 83 25.09 28.19 4.63
CA ARG A 83 26.50 27.83 4.80
C ARG A 83 27.29 28.08 3.51
N GLN A 84 28.61 28.19 3.65
CA GLN A 84 29.55 28.26 2.53
C GLN A 84 30.05 26.86 2.20
N TRP A 85 30.17 26.54 0.90
CA TRP A 85 30.52 25.21 0.43
C TRP A 85 31.80 25.20 -0.39
N CYS A 86 32.59 24.15 -0.20
CA CYS A 86 33.86 23.95 -0.87
C CYS A 86 33.62 23.73 -2.36
N ARG A 87 34.21 24.59 -3.20
CA ARG A 87 34.06 24.51 -4.66
C ARG A 87 34.62 23.22 -5.26
N ASN A 88 35.54 22.55 -4.55
CA ASN A 88 36.17 21.31 -5.01
C ASN A 88 35.40 20.05 -4.58
N CYS A 89 35.01 19.93 -3.31
CA CYS A 89 34.49 18.66 -2.75
C CYS A 89 33.13 18.78 -2.05
N LEU A 90 32.50 19.96 -2.09
CA LEU A 90 31.17 20.22 -1.53
C LEU A 90 31.03 20.03 0.00
N LYS A 91 32.13 19.82 0.72
CA LYS A 91 32.15 19.93 2.19
C LYS A 91 32.02 21.39 2.62
N GLU A 92 31.61 21.63 3.85
CA GLU A 92 31.54 22.98 4.41
C GLU A 92 32.89 23.68 4.29
N ALA A 93 32.87 24.91 3.77
CA ALA A 93 34.07 25.69 3.52
C ALA A 93 34.45 26.52 4.75
N ILE A 94 35.75 26.62 5.02
CA ILE A 94 36.31 27.43 6.11
C ILE A 94 37.26 28.52 5.59
N TYR A 95 37.70 28.42 4.34
CA TYR A 95 38.58 29.40 3.70
C TYR A 95 37.86 30.08 2.52
N HIS A 96 37.86 31.41 2.52
CA HIS A 96 37.34 32.21 1.40
C HIS A 96 38.44 32.60 0.42
N CYS A 97 38.18 32.46 -0.89
CA CYS A 97 39.09 32.92 -1.93
C CYS A 97 38.57 34.20 -2.61
N CYS A 98 37.43 34.11 -3.30
CA CYS A 98 36.72 35.24 -3.92
C CYS A 98 35.22 34.91 -4.08
N TRP A 99 34.43 35.80 -4.71
CA TRP A 99 32.99 35.58 -4.93
C TRP A 99 32.69 34.18 -5.48
N ASN A 100 31.74 33.49 -4.85
CA ASN A 100 31.31 32.13 -5.17
C ASN A 100 32.43 31.07 -5.22
N THR A 101 33.57 31.30 -4.53
CA THR A 101 34.67 30.35 -4.44
C THR A 101 35.25 30.30 -3.03
N SER A 102 34.94 29.22 -2.31
CA SER A 102 35.43 28.91 -0.97
C SER A 102 35.92 27.46 -0.91
N TYR A 103 36.73 27.11 0.09
CA TYR A 103 37.33 25.78 0.24
C TYR A 103 37.30 25.28 1.68
N CYS A 104 37.23 23.96 1.85
CA CYS A 104 37.37 23.32 3.16
C CYS A 104 38.85 23.10 3.57
N SER A 105 39.78 23.12 2.61
CA SER A 105 41.21 22.88 2.87
C SER A 105 42.10 23.49 1.79
N ILE A 106 43.37 23.71 2.12
CA ILE A 106 44.41 24.15 1.18
C ILE A 106 44.57 23.14 0.04
N ASN A 107 44.48 21.83 0.33
CA ASN A 107 44.53 20.80 -0.71
C ASN A 107 43.42 21.00 -1.76
N CYS A 108 42.17 21.20 -1.31
CA CYS A 108 41.05 21.49 -2.20
C CYS A 108 41.25 22.79 -3.01
N GLN A 109 41.84 23.81 -2.40
CA GLN A 109 42.20 25.04 -3.09
C GLN A 109 43.22 24.79 -4.19
N GLN A 110 44.33 24.08 -3.91
CA GLN A 110 45.37 23.80 -4.90
C GLN A 110 44.83 22.95 -6.06
N THR A 111 44.06 21.90 -5.76
CA THR A 111 43.43 21.06 -6.79
C THR A 111 42.57 21.90 -7.74
N HIS A 112 41.65 22.71 -7.21
CA HIS A 112 40.79 23.56 -8.01
C HIS A 112 41.57 24.70 -8.70
N TRP A 113 42.62 25.21 -8.07
CA TRP A 113 43.52 26.24 -8.61
C TRP A 113 44.24 25.77 -9.87
N HIS A 114 44.88 24.61 -9.82
CA HIS A 114 45.60 24.05 -10.95
C HIS A 114 44.66 23.64 -12.08
N LYS A 115 43.44 23.15 -11.75
CA LYS A 115 42.41 22.76 -12.71
C LYS A 115 41.87 23.97 -13.48
N GLU A 116 41.35 25.00 -12.80
CA GLU A 116 40.64 26.10 -13.47
C GLU A 116 40.69 27.46 -12.77
N HIS A 117 40.70 27.50 -11.43
CA HIS A 117 40.44 28.75 -10.70
C HIS A 117 41.49 29.84 -10.97
N LYS A 118 42.75 29.47 -11.24
CA LYS A 118 43.85 30.42 -11.47
C LYS A 118 43.58 31.43 -12.58
N ARG A 119 42.80 31.06 -13.60
CA ARG A 119 42.47 31.92 -14.75
C ARG A 119 41.28 32.84 -14.50
N GLN A 120 40.48 32.56 -13.48
CA GLN A 120 39.19 33.21 -13.22
C GLN A 120 39.12 33.86 -11.83
N CYS A 121 40.19 33.75 -11.05
CA CYS A 121 40.25 34.29 -9.71
C CYS A 121 40.04 35.81 -9.72
N ARG A 122 39.12 36.29 -8.88
CA ARG A 122 38.77 37.71 -8.75
C ARG A 122 39.36 38.35 -7.50
N ARG A 123 40.18 37.62 -6.75
CA ARG A 123 40.90 38.17 -5.60
C ARG A 123 41.93 39.15 -6.13
N LYS A 124 41.79 40.42 -5.77
CA LYS A 124 42.80 41.45 -6.09
C LYS A 124 44.14 41.04 -5.48
N ARG A 125 45.22 41.25 -6.23
CA ARG A 125 46.59 41.01 -5.78
C ARG A 125 46.95 42.00 -4.66
#